data_AF-A0A2E2RWF5-F1
#
_entry.id   AF-A0A2E2RWF5-F1
#
_cell.length_a   1.000
_cell.length_b   1.000
_cell.length_c   1.000
_cell.angle_alpha   90.00
_cell.angle_beta   90.00
_cell.angle_gamma   90.00
#
_symmetry.space_group_name_H-M   'P 1'
#
loop_
_entity.id
_entity.type
_entity.pdbx_description
1 polymer ?
#
loop_
_entity_poly.entity_id
_entity_poly.type
_entity_poly.pdbx_seq_one_letter_code
_entity_poly.pdbx_strand_id
1 'polypeptide(L)'
;MKTAITAATAFFLLSGAAFAAPVTTVSTEKGDVLAGENGMTLYTFKNDEEGVSNCNGGCAANWPPLMAGDGDTAEGAYSIVTRADGSKQWAKDGMPLYFWVKDTKEGDITGDGVNGVWDLARP
;
A
#
# COMPACT_ATOMS: atom_id res chain seq x y z
N MET A 1 35.27 37.29 35.15
CA MET A 1 34.12 36.51 35.67
C MET A 1 32.93 36.92 34.79
N LYS A 2 32.81 36.45 33.53
CA LYS A 2 32.21 35.19 33.04
C LYS A 2 30.88 34.84 33.73
N THR A 3 29.78 35.36 33.19
CA THR A 3 28.45 34.76 33.31
C THR A 3 27.75 34.89 31.96
N ALA A 4 27.69 33.76 31.25
CA ALA A 4 26.93 33.57 30.03
C ALA A 4 25.50 33.18 30.41
N ILE A 5 24.50 33.78 29.77
CA ILE A 5 23.10 33.35 29.85
C ILE A 5 22.76 32.73 28.51
N THR A 6 22.74 31.40 28.48
CA THR A 6 22.22 30.58 27.38
C THR A 6 20.70 30.64 27.42
N ALA A 7 20.09 31.31 26.45
CA ALA A 7 18.65 31.23 26.24
C ALA A 7 18.32 29.94 25.46
N ALA A 8 17.44 29.12 26.03
CA ALA A 8 17.02 27.84 25.50
C ALA A 8 16.28 28.01 24.16
N THR A 9 16.78 27.35 23.11
CA THR A 9 16.07 27.13 21.86
C THR A 9 14.95 26.11 22.09
N ALA A 10 13.70 26.55 21.98
CA ALA A 10 12.55 25.66 21.91
C ALA A 10 12.60 24.91 20.56
N PHE A 11 12.97 23.63 20.59
CA PHE A 11 12.84 22.73 19.46
C PHE A 11 11.36 22.31 19.39
N PHE A 12 10.59 22.96 18.53
CA PHE A 12 9.28 22.45 18.11
C PHE A 12 9.56 21.18 17.29
N LEU A 13 9.34 20.02 17.90
CA LEU A 13 9.48 18.74 17.22
C LEU A 13 8.50 18.70 16.05
N LEU A 14 9.06 18.40 14.87
CA LEU A 14 8.39 18.25 13.58
C LEU A 14 7.07 17.51 13.71
N SER A 15 6.00 18.12 13.20
CA SER A 15 4.82 17.39 12.78
C SER A 15 5.26 16.37 11.73
N GLY A 16 5.27 15.08 12.09
CA GLY A 16 5.60 14.00 11.18
C GLY A 16 4.66 14.03 9.97
N ALA A 17 5.25 13.97 8.79
CA ALA A 17 4.58 14.14 7.50
C ALA A 17 3.49 13.09 7.27
N ALA A 18 2.41 13.50 6.61
CA ALA A 18 1.47 12.61 5.98
C ALA A 18 2.20 11.76 4.92
N PHE A 19 2.19 10.43 5.07
CA PHE A 19 2.70 9.53 4.05
C PHE A 19 1.54 9.14 3.13
N ALA A 20 1.67 9.52 1.86
CA ALA A 20 0.82 9.06 0.77
C ALA A 20 1.01 7.54 0.55
N ALA A 21 0.18 6.93 -0.31
CA ALA A 21 0.28 5.50 -0.61
C ALA A 21 1.72 5.12 -1.03
N PRO A 22 2.34 4.08 -0.42
CA PRO A 22 3.72 3.67 -0.68
C PRO A 22 3.82 2.83 -1.95
N VAL A 23 3.46 3.44 -3.08
CA VAL A 23 3.36 2.78 -4.37
C VAL A 23 4.21 3.47 -5.43
N THR A 24 4.77 2.63 -6.29
CA THR A 24 5.59 3.00 -7.45
C THR A 24 4.99 2.37 -8.71
N THR A 25 5.52 2.74 -9.86
CA THR A 25 5.17 2.13 -11.14
C THR A 25 6.36 1.35 -11.68
N VAL A 26 6.12 0.10 -12.07
CA VAL A 26 7.12 -0.79 -12.69
C VAL A 26 6.64 -1.20 -14.08
N SER A 27 7.54 -1.17 -15.06
CA SER A 27 7.26 -1.63 -16.43
C SER A 27 7.42 -3.13 -16.56
N THR A 28 6.41 -3.80 -17.12
CA THR A 28 6.39 -5.26 -17.32
C THR A 28 6.08 -5.60 -18.78
N GLU A 29 6.13 -6.88 -19.15
CA GLU A 29 5.70 -7.35 -20.47
C GLU A 29 4.21 -7.09 -20.76
N LYS A 30 3.38 -6.82 -19.74
CA LYS A 30 1.97 -6.45 -19.86
C LYS A 30 1.74 -4.95 -19.66
N GLY A 31 2.78 -4.13 -19.83
CA GLY A 31 2.76 -2.69 -19.63
C GLY A 31 3.04 -2.27 -18.19
N ASP A 32 2.81 -1.00 -17.90
CA ASP A 32 3.07 -0.43 -16.57
C ASP A 32 2.03 -0.92 -15.55
N VAL A 33 2.52 -1.29 -14.38
CA VAL A 33 1.72 -1.79 -13.25
C VAL A 33 2.13 -1.06 -11.98
N LEU A 34 1.23 -1.03 -11.01
CA LEU A 34 1.57 -0.59 -9.67
C LEU A 34 2.40 -1.65 -8.96
N ALA A 35 3.35 -1.17 -8.16
CA ALA A 35 4.15 -1.96 -7.27
C ALA A 35 4.27 -1.28 -5.91
N GLY A 36 4.53 -2.04 -4.84
CA GLY A 36 4.95 -1.46 -3.57
C GLY A 36 6.36 -0.84 -3.66
N GLU A 37 6.80 -0.15 -2.61
CA GLU A 37 8.19 0.36 -2.52
C GLU A 37 9.27 -0.73 -2.60
N ASN A 38 8.89 -1.98 -2.34
CA ASN A 38 9.75 -3.16 -2.51
C ASN A 38 9.84 -3.65 -3.97
N GLY A 39 9.21 -2.97 -4.93
CA GLY A 39 9.19 -3.34 -6.36
C GLY A 39 8.26 -4.50 -6.69
N MET A 40 7.56 -5.10 -5.71
CA MET A 40 6.63 -6.20 -5.97
C MET A 40 5.32 -5.67 -6.53
N THR A 41 4.84 -6.29 -7.61
CA THR A 41 3.59 -5.94 -8.27
C THR A 41 2.38 -6.05 -7.34
N LEU A 42 1.46 -5.10 -7.50
CA LEU A 42 0.20 -5.05 -6.79
C LEU A 42 -0.96 -5.49 -7.68
N TYR A 43 -1.96 -6.07 -7.05
CA TYR A 43 -3.12 -6.68 -7.69
C TYR A 43 -4.42 -6.21 -7.04
N THR A 44 -5.50 -6.28 -7.79
CA THR A 44 -6.87 -6.14 -7.30
C THR A 44 -7.61 -7.47 -7.41
N PHE A 45 -8.60 -7.66 -6.53
CA PHE A 45 -9.39 -8.89 -6.46
C PHE A 45 -10.81 -8.64 -6.98
N LYS A 46 -11.27 -9.39 -7.99
CA LYS A 46 -12.60 -9.20 -8.60
C LYS A 46 -13.76 -9.44 -7.65
N ASN A 47 -13.54 -10.22 -6.59
CA ASN A 47 -14.56 -10.48 -5.60
C ASN A 47 -14.57 -9.43 -4.48
N ASP A 48 -13.68 -8.44 -4.50
CA ASP A 48 -13.78 -7.27 -3.63
C ASP A 48 -14.84 -6.30 -4.16
N GLU A 49 -15.31 -5.43 -3.27
CA GLU A 49 -16.17 -4.31 -3.60
C GLU A 49 -15.43 -3.01 -3.29
N GLU A 50 -15.93 -1.88 -3.78
CA GLU A 50 -15.36 -0.58 -3.47
C GLU A 50 -15.35 -0.36 -1.95
N GLY A 51 -14.16 -0.12 -1.39
CA GLY A 51 -13.98 0.09 0.05
C GLY A 51 -13.99 -1.19 0.89
N VAL A 52 -14.16 -2.38 0.30
CA VAL A 52 -14.36 -3.64 1.04
C VAL A 52 -13.43 -4.74 0.54
N SER A 53 -12.61 -5.27 1.46
CA SER A 53 -11.80 -6.46 1.24
C SER A 53 -12.53 -7.74 1.66
N ASN A 54 -12.83 -8.60 0.69
CA ASN A 54 -13.34 -9.95 0.87
C ASN A 54 -12.21 -11.00 0.99
N CYS A 55 -10.97 -10.65 0.65
CA CYS A 55 -9.81 -11.52 0.83
C CYS A 55 -9.29 -11.51 2.28
N ASN A 56 -9.70 -12.49 3.10
CA ASN A 56 -9.31 -12.63 4.50
C ASN A 56 -8.72 -14.02 4.82
N GLY A 57 -8.07 -14.16 5.99
CA GLY A 57 -7.53 -15.44 6.46
C GLY A 57 -6.56 -16.09 5.46
N GLY A 58 -6.86 -17.32 5.04
CA GLY A 58 -6.03 -18.06 4.06
C GLY A 58 -5.90 -17.36 2.70
N CYS A 59 -6.88 -16.52 2.31
CA CYS A 59 -6.73 -15.68 1.13
C CYS A 59 -5.60 -14.66 1.34
N ALA A 60 -5.65 -13.90 2.43
CA ALA A 60 -4.65 -12.89 2.78
C ALA A 60 -3.26 -13.49 3.06
N ALA A 61 -3.18 -14.77 3.43
CA ALA A 61 -1.90 -15.47 3.55
C ALA A 61 -1.22 -15.72 2.20
N ASN A 62 -1.99 -15.87 1.11
CA ASN A 62 -1.47 -16.03 -0.25
C ASN A 62 -1.46 -14.71 -1.03
N TRP A 63 -2.31 -13.77 -0.64
CA TRP A 63 -2.44 -12.43 -1.22
C TRP A 63 -2.30 -11.39 -0.12
N PRO A 64 -1.07 -11.11 0.37
CA PRO A 64 -0.86 -10.20 1.47
C PRO A 64 -1.37 -8.80 1.12
N PRO A 65 -2.20 -8.16 1.96
CA PRO A 65 -2.67 -6.80 1.69
C PRO A 65 -1.51 -5.80 1.76
N LEU A 66 -1.57 -4.76 0.93
CA LEU A 66 -0.73 -3.57 1.10
C LEU A 66 -1.25 -2.79 2.32
N MET A 67 -0.66 -3.04 3.48
CA MET A 67 -1.12 -2.43 4.74
C MET A 67 -0.88 -0.92 4.75
N ALA A 68 -1.83 -0.20 5.34
CA ALA A 68 -1.70 1.22 5.66
C ALA A 68 -1.41 1.41 7.15
N GLY A 69 -0.51 2.33 7.47
CA GLY A 69 -0.19 2.72 8.84
C GLY A 69 -1.27 3.60 9.48
N ASP A 70 -1.19 3.79 10.79
CA ASP A 70 -2.17 4.60 11.53
C ASP A 70 -2.10 6.11 11.25
N GLY A 71 -0.95 6.60 10.78
CA GLY A 71 -0.74 7.99 10.40
C GLY A 71 -0.84 8.24 8.88
N ASP A 72 -1.07 7.19 8.10
CA ASP A 72 -1.17 7.30 6.66
C ASP A 72 -2.41 8.10 6.27
N THR A 73 -2.26 8.95 5.25
CA THR A 73 -3.37 9.76 4.74
C THR A 73 -3.49 9.55 3.25
N ALA A 74 -4.70 9.21 2.81
CA ALA A 74 -4.98 8.98 1.41
C ALA A 74 -5.17 10.29 0.65
N GLU A 75 -4.64 10.33 -0.58
CA GLU A 75 -4.76 11.46 -1.48
C GLU A 75 -5.00 10.98 -2.92
N GLY A 76 -5.59 11.85 -3.76
CA GLY A 76 -5.83 11.56 -5.17
C GLY A 76 -6.74 10.34 -5.38
N ALA A 77 -6.26 9.36 -6.15
CA ALA A 77 -6.97 8.11 -6.46
C ALA A 77 -6.87 7.06 -5.34
N TYR A 78 -6.12 7.33 -4.27
CA TYR A 78 -5.93 6.36 -3.19
C TYR A 78 -6.96 6.54 -2.09
N SER A 79 -7.24 5.45 -1.39
CA SER A 79 -8.08 5.41 -0.19
C SER A 79 -7.52 4.40 0.81
N ILE A 80 -7.98 4.47 2.06
CA ILE A 80 -7.65 3.50 3.10
C ILE A 80 -8.93 2.80 3.51
N VAL A 81 -8.94 1.48 3.43
CA VAL A 81 -10.07 0.62 3.83
C VAL A 81 -9.76 -0.04 5.17
N THR A 82 -10.79 -0.17 6.00
CA THR A 82 -10.70 -0.96 7.24
C THR A 82 -11.15 -2.38 6.94
N ARG A 83 -10.24 -3.35 7.15
CA ARG A 83 -10.49 -4.77 6.92
C ARG A 83 -11.32 -5.36 8.06
N ALA A 84 -11.87 -6.56 7.84
CA ALA A 84 -12.72 -7.24 8.82
C ALA A 84 -11.99 -7.57 10.15
N ASP A 85 -10.66 -7.69 10.12
CA ASP A 85 -9.81 -7.91 11.30
C ASP A 85 -9.40 -6.60 12.01
N GLY A 86 -9.88 -5.44 11.52
CA GLY A 86 -9.57 -4.11 12.06
C GLY A 86 -8.27 -3.50 11.53
N SER A 87 -7.48 -4.23 10.74
CA SER A 87 -6.29 -3.66 10.08
C SER A 87 -6.68 -2.73 8.93
N LYS A 88 -5.77 -1.82 8.56
CA LYS A 88 -5.97 -0.86 7.48
C LYS A 88 -5.19 -1.28 6.24
N GLN A 89 -5.78 -1.11 5.07
CA GLN A 89 -5.19 -1.47 3.79
C GLN A 89 -5.36 -0.33 2.79
N TRP A 90 -4.34 -0.13 1.95
CA TRP A 90 -4.38 0.77 0.83
C TRP A 90 -5.26 0.23 -0.30
N ALA A 91 -6.02 1.13 -0.89
CA ALA A 91 -6.85 0.88 -2.06
C ALA A 91 -6.61 1.96 -3.12
N LYS A 92 -6.75 1.61 -4.40
CA LYS A 92 -6.73 2.54 -5.52
C LYS A 92 -8.05 2.49 -6.26
N ASP A 93 -8.61 3.66 -6.56
CA ASP A 93 -9.94 3.80 -7.17
C ASP A 93 -10.98 2.99 -6.37
N GLY A 94 -10.82 3.00 -5.03
CA GLY A 94 -11.62 2.26 -4.07
C GLY A 94 -11.38 0.74 -3.99
N MET A 95 -10.54 0.17 -4.86
CA MET A 95 -10.25 -1.28 -4.86
C MET A 95 -9.03 -1.63 -3.99
N PRO A 96 -9.15 -2.57 -3.02
CA PRO A 96 -8.04 -2.96 -2.16
C PRO A 96 -6.84 -3.55 -2.93
N LEU A 97 -5.63 -3.17 -2.54
CA LEU A 97 -4.38 -3.56 -3.19
C LEU A 97 -3.67 -4.70 -2.44
N TYR A 98 -3.23 -5.72 -3.16
CA TYR A 98 -2.56 -6.89 -2.60
C TYR A 98 -1.27 -7.23 -3.33
N PHE A 99 -0.34 -7.84 -2.61
CA PHE A 99 0.79 -8.56 -3.17
C PHE A 99 0.43 -10.01 -3.50
N TRP A 100 1.30 -10.69 -4.25
CA TRP A 100 1.22 -12.13 -4.49
C TRP A 100 2.44 -12.85 -3.95
N VAL A 101 2.26 -13.90 -3.14
CA VAL A 101 3.40 -14.56 -2.45
C VAL A 101 4.40 -15.26 -3.37
N LYS A 102 4.03 -15.52 -4.64
CA LYS A 102 4.94 -16.17 -5.58
C LYS A 102 5.71 -15.19 -6.46
N ASP A 103 5.42 -13.90 -6.38
CA ASP A 103 6.28 -12.89 -6.96
C ASP A 103 7.52 -12.72 -6.07
N THR A 104 8.70 -12.81 -6.67
CA THR A 104 9.98 -12.88 -5.94
C THR A 104 10.99 -11.83 -6.38
N LYS A 105 10.77 -11.19 -7.53
CA LYS A 105 11.58 -10.10 -8.06
C LYS A 105 10.68 -9.01 -8.62
N GLU A 106 11.27 -7.82 -8.73
CA GLU A 106 10.61 -6.67 -9.32
C GLU A 106 10.10 -6.99 -10.73
N GLY A 107 8.86 -6.59 -11.01
CA GLY A 107 8.19 -6.83 -12.28
C GLY A 107 7.68 -8.26 -12.50
N ASP A 108 7.78 -9.15 -11.51
CA ASP A 108 7.04 -10.42 -11.55
C ASP A 108 5.53 -10.13 -11.55
N ILE A 109 4.82 -10.77 -12.48
CA ILE A 109 3.37 -10.61 -12.68
C ILE A 109 2.64 -11.96 -12.59
N THR A 110 3.17 -12.89 -11.77
CA THR A 110 2.71 -14.29 -11.77
C THR A 110 1.36 -14.49 -11.11
N GLY A 111 0.84 -13.46 -10.43
CA GLY A 111 -0.50 -13.44 -9.85
C GLY A 111 -1.60 -13.10 -10.86
N ASP A 112 -1.25 -12.51 -12.01
CA ASP A 112 -2.23 -12.05 -12.99
C ASP A 112 -3.04 -13.24 -13.55
N GLY A 113 -4.36 -13.14 -13.45
CA GLY A 113 -5.29 -14.16 -13.92
C GLY A 113 -5.38 -15.42 -13.03
N VAL A 114 -4.76 -15.45 -11.85
CA VAL A 114 -4.93 -16.58 -10.92
C VAL A 114 -6.42 -16.79 -10.63
N ASN A 115 -6.89 -18.02 -10.88
CA ASN A 115 -8.32 -18.39 -10.77
C ASN A 115 -9.30 -17.49 -11.57
N GLY A 116 -8.80 -16.67 -12.51
CA GLY A 116 -9.59 -15.70 -13.29
C GLY A 116 -10.07 -14.47 -12.51
N VAL A 117 -9.66 -14.30 -11.24
CA VAL A 117 -10.22 -13.31 -10.32
C VAL A 117 -9.20 -12.30 -9.78
N TRP A 118 -7.95 -12.39 -10.20
CA TRP A 118 -6.89 -11.45 -9.82
C TRP A 118 -6.39 -10.72 -11.05
N ASP A 119 -6.34 -9.40 -11.00
CA ASP A 119 -5.87 -8.55 -12.09
C ASP A 119 -4.74 -7.64 -11.61
N LEU A 120 -3.84 -7.28 -12.53
CA LEU A 120 -2.80 -6.28 -12.29
C LEU A 120 -3.39 -4.92 -11.91
N ALA A 121 -2.95 -4.34 -10.80
CA ALA A 121 -3.31 -2.97 -10.45
C ALA A 121 -2.56 -2.00 -11.38
N ARG A 122 -3.30 -1.05 -11.96
CA ARG A 122 -2.77 -0.10 -12.94
C ARG A 122 -2.60 1.31 -12.34
N PRO A 123 -1.56 2.06 -12.75
CA PRO A 123 -1.38 3.46 -12.37
C PRO A 123 -2.61 4.33 -12.66
#